data_AF-A0A356RDD4-F1
#
_entry.id   AF-A0A356RDD4-F1
#
_cell.length_a   1.000
_cell.length_b   1.000
_cell.length_c   1.000
_cell.angle_alpha   90.00
_cell.angle_beta   90.00
_cell.angle_gamma   90.00
#
_symmetry.space_group_name_H-M   'P 1'
#
loop_
_entity.id
_entity.type
_entity.pdbx_description
1 polymer ?
#
loop_
_entity_poly.entity_id
_entity_poly.type
_entity_poly.pdbx_seq_one_letter_code
_entity_poly.pdbx_strand_id
1 'polypeptide(L)'
;MFKLWSKKGKVLWQILVMNWRTVACNILLGLYTGFWVVPTFLPDNTNLFANPEWGPLLVLFLVTPGILLASVYKQALTLWVRYLKNYRLEQAPFTYIDGAVLFILVACIGIYFSWGQVGPHIHFSPSGELLLVTLGLSLAIFCGKIYWNGRTLVGEQASKNSTAPEYYIDEPITTEEEDLLNRKQFVEDLCNQIVNYPLPESFVFGLYGRWGEGKTSTLNLVRNKLNQREDVLVLDFDPWVFSSTEALIENFYDGIHKCLNQRFLLPNLRKLIIRYRKILVSGLKLKGFDFDLSWTDETLDQLKP
;
A
#
# COMPACT_ATOMS: atom_id res chain seq x y z
N MET A 1 -18.61 0.07 -24.91
CA MET A 1 -17.24 0.56 -24.60
C MET A 1 -17.23 1.93 -23.90
N PHE A 2 -18.13 2.87 -24.22
CA PHE A 2 -18.18 4.22 -23.59
C PHE A 2 -18.64 4.28 -22.10
N LYS A 3 -19.38 3.28 -21.60
CA LYS A 3 -19.92 3.31 -20.21
C LYS A 3 -18.87 3.03 -19.12
N LEU A 4 -17.79 2.30 -19.42
CA LEU A 4 -16.70 2.01 -18.48
C LEU A 4 -15.73 3.19 -18.28
N TRP A 5 -15.66 4.10 -19.26
CA TRP A 5 -14.88 5.34 -19.16
C TRP A 5 -15.54 6.36 -18.21
N SER A 6 -16.87 6.30 -18.04
CA SER A 6 -17.63 7.27 -17.23
C SER A 6 -17.28 7.25 -15.74
N LYS A 7 -17.19 6.09 -15.08
CA LYS A 7 -16.93 6.06 -13.62
C LYS A 7 -15.45 6.26 -13.29
N LYS A 8 -14.56 5.53 -13.96
CA LYS A 8 -13.10 5.66 -13.74
C LYS A 8 -12.53 6.99 -14.23
N GLY A 9 -13.01 7.49 -15.38
CA GLY A 9 -12.62 8.79 -15.91
C GLY A 9 -13.09 9.96 -15.04
N LYS A 10 -14.29 9.87 -14.46
CA LYS A 10 -14.78 10.87 -13.48
C LYS A 10 -13.92 10.91 -12.22
N VAL A 11 -13.58 9.75 -11.66
CA VAL A 11 -12.69 9.67 -10.48
C VAL A 11 -11.32 10.26 -10.81
N LEU A 12 -10.72 9.87 -11.94
CA LEU A 12 -9.43 10.41 -12.37
C LEU A 12 -9.47 11.94 -12.58
N TRP A 13 -10.52 12.44 -13.22
CA TRP A 13 -10.72 13.88 -13.41
C TRP A 13 -10.88 14.62 -12.09
N GLN A 14 -11.66 14.09 -11.14
CA GLN A 14 -11.80 14.67 -9.80
C GLN A 14 -10.46 14.73 -9.07
N ILE A 15 -9.65 13.66 -9.13
CA ILE A 15 -8.31 13.63 -8.51
C ILE A 15 -7.43 14.75 -9.08
N LEU A 16 -7.41 14.89 -10.41
CA LEU A 16 -6.60 15.89 -11.10
C LEU A 16 -7.03 17.32 -10.76
N VAL A 17 -8.35 17.58 -10.76
CA VAL A 17 -8.90 18.90 -10.42
C VAL A 17 -8.64 19.25 -8.96
N MET A 18 -8.84 18.30 -8.03
CA MET A 18 -8.62 18.52 -6.60
C MET A 18 -7.14 18.82 -6.27
N ASN A 19 -6.22 18.26 -7.06
CA ASN A 19 -4.77 18.36 -6.84
C ASN A 19 -4.04 19.18 -7.94
N TRP A 20 -4.75 20.10 -8.59
CA TRP A 20 -4.27 20.78 -9.81
C TRP A 20 -2.92 21.48 -9.64
N ARG A 21 -2.61 22.02 -8.45
CA ARG A 21 -1.32 22.69 -8.17
C ARG A 21 -0.15 21.70 -8.30
N THR A 22 -0.26 20.54 -7.66
CA THR A 22 0.78 19.51 -7.68
C THR A 22 0.93 18.91 -9.08
N VAL A 23 -0.20 18.71 -9.77
CA VAL A 23 -0.20 18.25 -11.18
C VAL A 23 0.50 19.26 -12.07
N ALA A 24 0.14 20.55 -11.99
CA ALA A 24 0.75 21.62 -12.77
C ALA A 24 2.26 21.72 -12.50
N CYS A 25 2.70 21.66 -11.24
CA CYS A 25 4.13 21.66 -10.91
C CYS A 25 4.87 20.46 -11.51
N ASN A 26 4.32 19.25 -11.47
CA ASN A 26 4.97 18.08 -12.07
C ASN A 26 5.02 18.16 -13.61
N ILE A 27 3.98 18.71 -14.24
CA ILE A 27 3.97 18.96 -15.69
C ILE A 27 5.05 19.99 -16.04
N LEU A 28 5.06 21.16 -15.37
CA LEU A 28 6.04 22.22 -15.62
C LEU A 28 7.47 21.74 -15.37
N LEU A 29 7.69 21.00 -14.28
CA LEU A 29 8.98 20.41 -13.96
C LEU A 29 9.39 19.39 -15.01
N GLY A 30 8.49 18.51 -15.46
CA GLY A 30 8.76 17.53 -16.51
C GLY A 30 9.08 18.16 -17.87
N LEU A 31 8.36 19.23 -18.24
CA LEU A 31 8.65 19.98 -19.46
C LEU A 31 9.98 20.71 -19.36
N TYR A 32 10.27 21.34 -18.22
CA TYR A 32 11.53 22.00 -17.96
C TYR A 32 12.70 21.03 -18.01
N THR A 33 12.59 19.87 -17.37
CA THR A 33 13.65 18.87 -17.38
C THR A 33 13.86 18.27 -18.76
N GLY A 34 12.79 17.85 -19.44
CA GLY A 34 12.87 17.22 -20.74
C GLY A 34 13.36 18.16 -21.85
N PHE A 35 12.92 19.41 -21.85
CA PHE A 35 13.21 20.37 -22.93
C PHE A 35 14.45 21.24 -22.68
N TRP A 36 14.73 21.60 -21.43
CA TRP A 36 15.83 22.53 -21.11
C TRP A 36 16.98 21.85 -20.40
N VAL A 37 16.73 21.08 -19.33
CA VAL A 37 17.82 20.50 -18.52
C VAL A 37 18.55 19.38 -19.27
N VAL A 38 17.82 18.40 -19.79
CA VAL A 38 18.44 17.23 -20.45
C VAL A 38 19.29 17.67 -21.65
N PRO A 39 18.81 18.54 -22.57
CA PRO A 39 19.62 18.96 -23.72
C PRO A 39 20.83 19.83 -23.35
N THR A 40 20.77 20.61 -22.28
CA THR A 40 21.88 21.50 -21.87
C THR A 40 22.97 20.79 -21.07
N PHE A 41 22.62 19.74 -20.33
CA PHE A 41 23.54 18.94 -19.52
C PHE A 41 24.12 17.73 -20.27
N LEU A 42 23.78 17.53 -21.54
CA LEU A 42 24.45 16.58 -22.42
C LEU A 42 25.57 17.33 -23.16
N PRO A 43 26.85 17.19 -22.73
CA PRO A 43 27.97 17.85 -23.39
C PRO A 43 28.06 17.44 -24.86
N ASP A 44 28.47 18.39 -25.69
CA ASP A 44 28.92 18.09 -27.05
C ASP A 44 29.99 16.99 -26.98
N ASN A 45 29.70 15.85 -27.60
CA ASN A 45 30.63 14.73 -27.75
C ASN A 45 30.82 13.85 -26.50
N THR A 46 29.78 13.60 -25.70
CA THR A 46 29.83 12.51 -24.71
C THR A 46 29.81 11.15 -25.40
N ASN A 47 30.98 10.53 -25.50
CA ASN A 47 31.06 9.08 -25.67
C ASN A 47 30.63 8.42 -24.35
N LEU A 48 29.32 8.32 -24.13
CA LEU A 48 28.75 7.51 -23.06
C LEU A 48 29.19 6.05 -23.33
N PHE A 49 29.93 5.46 -22.38
CA PHE A 49 30.45 4.09 -22.45
C PHE A 49 31.58 3.87 -23.49
N ALA A 50 32.52 4.82 -23.61
CA ALA A 50 33.65 4.80 -24.56
C ALA A 50 34.74 3.72 -24.32
N ASN A 51 34.76 3.04 -23.16
CA ASN A 51 35.86 2.14 -22.82
C ASN A 51 35.66 0.73 -23.43
N PRO A 52 36.62 0.21 -24.22
CA PRO A 52 36.47 -1.08 -24.92
C PRO A 52 36.59 -2.34 -24.03
N GLU A 53 37.07 -2.22 -22.78
CA GLU A 53 37.51 -3.38 -21.97
C GLU A 53 36.50 -3.86 -20.90
N TRP A 54 35.21 -3.59 -21.06
CA TRP A 54 34.22 -4.07 -20.08
C TRP A 54 33.91 -5.58 -20.16
N GLY A 55 34.60 -6.38 -21.00
CA GLY A 55 34.26 -7.78 -21.29
C GLY A 55 33.84 -8.64 -20.08
N PRO A 56 34.67 -8.78 -19.02
CA PRO A 56 34.32 -9.54 -17.82
C PRO A 56 33.29 -8.84 -16.92
N LEU A 57 33.29 -7.50 -16.90
CA LEU A 57 32.41 -6.68 -16.06
C LEU A 57 30.99 -6.56 -16.64
N LEU A 58 30.82 -6.67 -17.96
CA LEU A 58 29.53 -6.63 -18.64
C LEU A 58 28.59 -7.72 -18.14
N VAL A 59 29.10 -8.93 -17.89
CA VAL A 59 28.30 -10.04 -17.34
C VAL A 59 27.78 -9.69 -15.94
N LEU A 60 28.61 -9.06 -15.09
CA LEU A 60 28.18 -8.57 -13.79
C LEU A 60 27.13 -7.46 -13.93
N PHE A 61 27.31 -6.51 -14.85
CA PHE A 61 26.32 -5.46 -15.14
C PHE A 61 24.99 -5.97 -15.73
N LEU A 62 24.99 -7.14 -16.39
CA LEU A 62 23.78 -7.76 -16.93
C LEU A 62 23.00 -8.56 -15.88
N VAL A 63 23.71 -9.22 -14.95
CA VAL A 63 23.09 -10.09 -13.94
C VAL A 63 22.67 -9.31 -12.69
N THR A 64 23.44 -8.30 -12.27
CA THR A 64 23.16 -7.51 -11.06
C THR A 64 21.80 -6.81 -11.06
N PRO A 65 21.29 -6.21 -12.16
CA PRO A 65 19.98 -5.57 -12.17
C PRO A 65 18.85 -6.59 -11.97
N GLY A 66 18.99 -7.80 -12.55
CA GLY A 66 18.01 -8.87 -12.37
C GLY A 66 17.89 -9.32 -10.91
N ILE A 67 19.02 -9.46 -10.21
CA ILE A 67 19.06 -9.82 -8.78
C ILE A 67 18.47 -8.69 -7.92
N LEU A 68 18.83 -7.44 -8.20
CA LEU A 68 18.30 -6.27 -7.49
C LEU A 68 16.78 -6.13 -7.69
N LEU A 69 16.29 -6.32 -8.91
CA LEU A 69 14.86 -6.30 -9.20
C LEU A 69 14.14 -7.48 -8.51
N ALA A 70 14.74 -8.68 -8.50
CA ALA A 70 14.18 -9.83 -7.81
C ALA A 70 14.06 -9.61 -6.28
N SER A 71 15.05 -8.95 -5.65
CA SER A 71 15.02 -8.68 -4.20
C SER A 71 13.96 -7.68 -3.79
N VAL A 72 13.60 -6.76 -4.69
CA VAL A 72 12.57 -5.72 -4.48
C VAL A 72 11.18 -6.14 -4.99
N TYR A 73 11.09 -7.24 -5.74
CA TYR A 73 9.86 -7.68 -6.40
C TYR A 73 8.66 -7.80 -5.45
N LYS A 74 8.85 -8.41 -4.28
CA LYS A 74 7.76 -8.63 -3.31
C LYS A 74 7.26 -7.30 -2.73
N GLN A 75 8.17 -6.39 -2.36
CA GLN A 75 7.80 -5.07 -1.85
C GLN A 75 7.08 -4.26 -2.93
N ALA A 76 7.60 -4.25 -4.15
CA ALA A 76 7.02 -3.55 -5.29
C ALA A 76 5.63 -4.08 -5.65
N LEU A 77 5.44 -5.40 -5.66
CA LEU A 77 4.14 -6.04 -5.88
C LEU A 77 3.14 -5.66 -4.80
N THR A 78 3.55 -5.67 -3.52
CA THR A 78 2.68 -5.30 -2.39
C THR A 78 2.28 -3.82 -2.45
N LEU A 79 3.20 -2.94 -2.85
CA LEU A 79 2.91 -1.52 -3.07
C LEU A 79 1.95 -1.32 -4.25
N TRP A 80 2.19 -2.03 -5.35
CA TRP A 80 1.34 -1.98 -6.55
C TRP A 80 -0.09 -2.45 -6.27
N VAL A 81 -0.26 -3.55 -5.52
CA VAL A 81 -1.58 -4.03 -5.09
C VAL A 81 -2.31 -3.00 -4.22
N ARG A 82 -1.62 -2.38 -3.25
CA ARG A 82 -2.19 -1.31 -2.40
C ARG A 82 -2.60 -0.09 -3.23
N TYR A 83 -1.75 0.30 -4.18
CA TYR A 83 -2.02 1.38 -5.11
C TYR A 83 -3.25 1.10 -6.00
N LEU A 84 -3.37 -0.12 -6.55
CA LEU A 84 -4.56 -0.52 -7.33
C LEU A 84 -5.84 -0.48 -6.49
N LYS A 85 -5.78 -0.85 -5.21
CA LYS A 85 -6.93 -0.80 -4.29
C LYS A 85 -7.41 0.64 -4.04
N ASN A 86 -6.53 1.65 -4.09
CA ASN A 86 -6.94 3.05 -3.94
C ASN A 86 -7.99 3.50 -4.98
N TYR A 87 -7.93 2.99 -6.22
CA TYR A 87 -8.89 3.34 -7.26
C TYR A 87 -10.30 2.77 -7.05
N ARG A 88 -10.50 1.93 -6.04
CA ARG A 88 -11.82 1.47 -5.61
C ARG A 88 -12.50 2.46 -4.64
N LEU A 89 -11.73 3.38 -4.04
CA LEU A 89 -12.27 4.42 -3.15
C LEU A 89 -13.08 5.44 -3.94
N GLU A 90 -14.13 5.98 -3.32
CA GLU A 90 -14.94 7.05 -3.92
C GLU A 90 -14.13 8.33 -4.13
N GLN A 91 -13.25 8.64 -3.18
CA GLN A 91 -12.32 9.77 -3.22
C GLN A 91 -10.88 9.26 -3.10
N ALA A 92 -10.31 8.79 -4.21
CA ALA A 92 -8.93 8.32 -4.20
C ALA A 92 -7.94 9.49 -3.98
N PRO A 93 -6.94 9.34 -3.11
CA PRO A 93 -5.94 10.37 -2.90
C PRO A 93 -4.95 10.43 -4.07
N PHE A 94 -4.47 11.63 -4.41
CA PHE A 94 -3.31 11.78 -5.28
C PHE A 94 -2.05 11.40 -4.51
N THR A 95 -1.36 10.37 -4.98
CA THR A 95 -0.14 9.86 -4.34
C THR A 95 1.11 10.42 -4.99
N TYR A 96 2.25 10.30 -4.31
CA TYR A 96 3.55 10.67 -4.88
C TYR A 96 3.90 9.81 -6.11
N ILE A 97 3.35 8.60 -6.20
CA ILE A 97 3.53 7.69 -7.35
C ILE A 97 2.85 8.29 -8.58
N ASP A 98 1.62 8.81 -8.44
CA ASP A 98 0.91 9.47 -9.54
C ASP A 98 1.69 10.66 -10.08
N GLY A 99 2.27 11.47 -9.19
CA GLY A 99 3.14 12.59 -9.55
C GLY A 99 4.40 12.15 -10.29
N ALA A 100 5.08 11.12 -9.80
CA ALA A 100 6.29 10.59 -10.44
C ALA A 100 6.02 10.00 -11.83
N VAL A 101 4.93 9.24 -11.99
CA VAL A 101 4.50 8.70 -13.28
C VAL A 101 4.19 9.82 -14.26
N LEU A 102 3.45 10.84 -13.81
CA LEU A 102 3.14 12.00 -14.63
C LEU A 102 4.41 12.77 -15.05
N PHE A 103 5.33 12.99 -14.11
CA PHE A 103 6.60 13.65 -14.37
C PHE A 103 7.42 12.88 -15.42
N ILE A 104 7.56 11.56 -15.28
CA ILE A 104 8.31 10.72 -16.22
C ILE A 104 7.67 10.77 -17.61
N LEU A 105 6.34 10.62 -17.71
CA LEU A 105 5.64 10.68 -18.99
C LEU A 105 5.85 12.02 -19.70
N VAL A 106 5.70 13.12 -18.97
CA VAL A 106 5.90 14.47 -19.52
C VAL A 106 7.37 14.72 -19.89
N ALA A 107 8.32 14.26 -19.08
CA ALA A 107 9.75 14.35 -19.37
C ALA A 107 10.11 13.56 -20.63
N CYS A 108 9.60 12.33 -20.78
CA CYS A 108 9.80 11.52 -22.00
C CYS A 108 9.23 12.20 -23.24
N ILE A 109 8.05 12.83 -23.14
CA ILE A 109 7.47 13.62 -24.24
C ILE A 109 8.38 14.82 -24.56
N GLY A 110 8.86 15.54 -23.55
CA GLY A 110 9.79 16.65 -23.72
C GLY A 110 11.07 16.23 -24.46
N ILE A 111 11.69 15.13 -24.03
CA ILE A 111 12.90 14.56 -24.65
C ILE A 111 12.64 14.15 -26.11
N TYR A 112 11.47 13.57 -26.39
CA TYR A 112 11.08 13.20 -27.75
C TYR A 112 11.01 14.42 -28.67
N PHE A 113 10.41 15.52 -28.20
CA PHE A 113 10.35 16.77 -28.97
C PHE A 113 11.72 17.45 -29.13
N SER A 114 12.59 17.39 -28.12
CA SER A 114 13.95 17.95 -28.18
C SER A 114 14.96 17.01 -28.85
N TRP A 115 14.53 15.85 -29.33
CA TRP A 115 15.43 14.85 -29.91
C TRP A 115 16.24 15.38 -31.09
N GLY A 116 15.68 16.29 -31.89
CA GLY A 116 16.40 16.93 -33.00
C GLY A 116 17.62 17.76 -32.58
N GLN A 117 17.67 18.25 -31.33
CA GLN A 117 18.81 19.00 -30.79
C GLN A 117 19.84 18.08 -30.10
N VAL A 118 19.39 16.95 -29.56
CA VAL A 118 20.20 16.08 -28.70
C VAL A 118 20.75 14.86 -29.45
N GLY A 119 19.95 14.29 -30.34
CA GLY A 119 20.24 13.07 -31.08
C GLY A 119 21.58 13.06 -31.84
N PRO A 120 22.00 14.17 -32.49
CA PRO A 120 23.27 14.19 -33.22
C PRO A 120 24.53 14.12 -32.33
N HIS A 121 24.42 14.47 -31.04
CA HIS A 121 25.56 14.61 -30.13
C HIS A 121 25.78 13.38 -29.25
N ILE A 122 24.87 12.39 -29.31
CA ILE A 122 24.95 11.14 -28.56
C ILE A 122 25.40 10.02 -29.50
N HIS A 123 26.63 9.56 -29.31
CA HIS A 123 27.13 8.34 -29.92
C HIS A 123 27.24 7.26 -28.85
N PHE A 124 26.51 6.16 -29.02
CA PHE A 124 26.62 4.99 -28.15
C PHE A 124 27.65 4.02 -28.72
N SER A 125 28.45 3.40 -27.85
CA SER A 125 29.25 2.24 -28.24
C SER A 125 28.34 1.02 -28.45
N PRO A 126 28.66 0.07 -29.35
CA PRO A 126 27.84 -1.14 -29.58
C PRO A 126 27.56 -1.95 -28.29
N SER A 127 28.52 -1.96 -27.35
CA SER A 127 28.35 -2.60 -26.04
C SER A 127 27.45 -1.80 -25.10
N GLY A 128 27.48 -0.46 -25.15
CA GLY A 128 26.59 0.42 -24.39
C GLY A 128 25.14 0.32 -24.87
N GLU A 129 24.90 0.22 -26.18
CA GLU A 129 23.57 -0.01 -26.74
C GLU A 129 22.98 -1.34 -26.25
N LEU A 130 23.77 -2.41 -26.29
CA LEU A 130 23.35 -3.72 -25.78
C LEU A 130 23.01 -3.68 -24.28
N LEU A 131 23.79 -2.95 -23.48
CA LEU A 131 23.53 -2.76 -22.05
C LEU A 131 22.21 -2.01 -21.82
N LEU A 132 21.97 -0.91 -22.53
CA LEU A 132 20.72 -0.14 -22.39
C LEU A 132 19.49 -0.96 -22.82
N VAL A 133 19.60 -1.73 -23.91
CA VAL A 133 18.52 -2.60 -24.38
C VAL A 133 18.21 -3.70 -23.36
N THR A 134 19.24 -4.33 -22.78
CA THR A 134 19.05 -5.40 -21.78
C THR A 134 18.51 -4.86 -20.45
N LEU A 135 18.95 -3.69 -20.01
CA LEU A 135 18.34 -2.99 -18.86
C LEU A 135 16.89 -2.63 -19.14
N GLY A 136 16.59 -2.08 -20.31
CA GLY A 136 15.22 -1.74 -20.71
C GLY A 136 14.29 -2.96 -20.75
N LEU A 137 14.74 -4.07 -21.35
CA LEU A 137 13.99 -5.33 -21.41
C LEU A 137 13.77 -5.94 -20.01
N SER A 138 14.79 -5.96 -19.16
CA SER A 138 14.66 -6.48 -17.80
C SER A 138 13.71 -5.65 -16.94
N LEU A 139 13.75 -4.32 -17.07
CA LEU A 139 12.81 -3.40 -16.43
C LEU A 139 11.38 -3.61 -16.97
N ALA A 140 11.21 -3.75 -18.29
CA ALA A 140 9.91 -3.98 -18.92
C ALA A 140 9.28 -5.31 -18.48
N ILE A 141 10.07 -6.39 -18.41
CA ILE A 141 9.62 -7.69 -17.89
C ILE A 141 9.24 -7.56 -16.42
N PHE A 142 10.05 -6.87 -15.61
CA PHE A 142 9.76 -6.63 -14.19
C PHE A 142 8.46 -5.87 -13.98
N CYS A 143 8.28 -4.74 -14.67
CA CYS A 143 7.06 -3.93 -14.62
C CYS A 143 5.84 -4.72 -15.13
N GLY A 144 5.99 -5.47 -16.23
CA GLY A 144 4.94 -6.31 -16.80
C GLY A 144 4.50 -7.42 -15.83
N LYS A 145 5.45 -8.08 -15.17
CA LYS A 145 5.18 -9.11 -14.17
C LYS A 145 4.48 -8.54 -12.93
N ILE A 146 4.91 -7.39 -12.43
CA ILE A 146 4.23 -6.68 -11.33
C ILE A 146 2.82 -6.29 -11.73
N TYR A 147 2.65 -5.73 -12.93
CA TYR A 147 1.36 -5.31 -13.44
C TYR A 147 0.38 -6.49 -13.54
N TRP A 148 0.81 -7.59 -14.14
CA TRP A 148 0.00 -8.79 -14.32
C TRP A 148 -0.36 -9.45 -12.99
N ASN A 149 0.66 -9.77 -12.16
CA ASN A 149 0.45 -10.45 -10.89
C ASN A 149 -0.31 -9.58 -9.88
N GLY A 150 -0.11 -8.26 -9.90
CA GLY A 150 -0.88 -7.38 -9.03
C GLY A 150 -2.36 -7.39 -9.37
N ARG A 151 -2.69 -7.44 -10.66
CA ARG A 151 -4.09 -7.50 -11.12
C ARG A 151 -4.75 -8.82 -10.77
N THR A 152 -4.04 -9.95 -10.88
CA THR A 152 -4.57 -11.26 -10.47
C THR A 152 -4.77 -11.33 -8.96
N LEU A 153 -3.81 -10.86 -8.17
CA LEU A 153 -3.89 -10.86 -6.70
C LEU A 153 -4.99 -9.95 -6.15
N VAL A 154 -5.32 -8.87 -6.85
CA VAL A 154 -6.48 -8.01 -6.51
C VAL A 154 -7.81 -8.73 -6.77
N GLY A 155 -7.83 -9.80 -7.57
CA GLY A 155 -9.02 -10.62 -7.86
C GLY A 155 -9.13 -11.94 -7.07
N GLU A 156 -8.02 -12.45 -6.50
CA GLU A 156 -7.93 -13.82 -5.96
C GLU A 156 -7.92 -13.89 -4.42
N GLN A 157 -8.34 -12.86 -3.70
CA GLN A 157 -8.32 -12.88 -2.22
C GLN A 157 -9.51 -13.62 -1.59
N ALA A 158 -9.75 -14.87 -2.02
CA ALA A 158 -10.59 -15.81 -1.29
C ALA A 158 -9.89 -17.18 -1.23
N SER A 159 -9.68 -17.66 -0.01
CA SER A 159 -9.12 -18.96 0.37
C SER A 159 -7.59 -19.08 0.36
N LYS A 160 -7.03 -19.05 1.58
CA LYS A 160 -5.80 -19.76 1.90
C LYS A 160 -5.97 -20.37 3.29
N ASN A 161 -6.63 -21.53 3.35
CA ASN A 161 -6.69 -22.34 4.56
C ASN A 161 -5.46 -23.25 4.59
N SER A 162 -4.71 -23.19 5.69
CA SER A 162 -3.60 -24.06 6.02
C SER A 162 -4.07 -25.10 7.03
N THR A 163 -4.02 -26.38 6.68
CA THR A 163 -4.29 -27.49 7.59
C THR A 163 -3.01 -27.89 8.33
N ALA A 164 -3.10 -28.00 9.66
CA ALA A 164 -2.06 -28.56 10.53
C ALA A 164 -2.65 -29.76 11.31
N PRO A 165 -1.84 -30.74 11.73
CA PRO A 165 -2.32 -31.98 12.36
C PRO A 165 -2.84 -31.77 13.79
N GLU A 166 -3.79 -32.63 14.16
CA GLU A 166 -4.71 -32.54 15.30
C GLU A 166 -4.05 -32.96 16.64
N TYR A 167 -4.00 -32.03 17.58
CA TYR A 167 -3.79 -32.28 19.02
C TYR A 167 -4.90 -31.51 19.76
N TYR A 168 -5.72 -32.19 20.57
CA TYR A 168 -6.90 -31.59 21.22
C TYR A 168 -6.46 -30.68 22.39
N ILE A 169 -6.19 -29.42 22.09
CA ILE A 169 -6.09 -28.34 23.08
C ILE A 169 -7.44 -27.60 23.08
N ASP A 170 -7.88 -27.13 24.25
CA ASP A 170 -9.04 -26.23 24.40
C ASP A 170 -8.70 -24.84 23.85
N GLU A 171 -8.47 -24.79 22.54
CA GLU A 171 -8.24 -23.56 21.80
C GLU A 171 -9.53 -23.14 21.08
N PRO A 172 -9.82 -21.83 21.04
CA PRO A 172 -10.97 -21.35 20.31
C PRO A 172 -10.81 -21.67 18.82
N ILE A 173 -11.77 -22.40 18.26
CA ILE A 173 -11.78 -22.75 16.83
C ILE A 173 -11.48 -21.54 15.93
N THR A 174 -10.75 -21.80 14.86
CA THR A 174 -10.35 -20.78 13.90
C THR A 174 -11.13 -20.90 12.61
N THR A 175 -11.46 -22.11 12.14
CA THR A 175 -12.12 -22.28 10.84
C THR A 175 -13.53 -22.85 10.96
N GLU A 176 -14.35 -22.67 9.92
CA GLU A 176 -15.73 -23.20 9.89
C GLU A 176 -15.73 -24.75 9.91
N GLU A 177 -14.66 -25.39 9.42
CA GLU A 177 -14.54 -26.84 9.39
C GLU A 177 -14.36 -27.46 10.78
N GLU A 178 -13.86 -26.69 11.75
CA GLU A 178 -13.69 -27.09 13.16
C GLU A 178 -14.98 -26.94 13.99
N ASP A 179 -16.06 -26.40 13.40
CA ASP A 179 -17.28 -26.02 14.13
C ASP A 179 -18.25 -27.18 14.38
N LEU A 180 -18.03 -27.92 15.46
CA LEU A 180 -18.90 -29.03 15.89
C LEU A 180 -20.26 -28.60 16.45
N LEU A 181 -20.43 -27.33 16.83
CA LEU A 181 -21.69 -26.82 17.41
C LEU A 181 -22.61 -26.12 16.39
N ASN A 182 -22.27 -26.19 15.09
CA ASN A 182 -23.06 -25.64 13.99
C ASN A 182 -23.45 -24.15 14.20
N ARG A 183 -22.50 -23.36 14.72
CA ARG A 183 -22.61 -21.91 14.93
C ARG A 183 -22.57 -21.14 13.61
N LYS A 184 -22.24 -21.81 12.50
CA LYS A 184 -22.22 -21.25 11.14
C LYS A 184 -23.40 -20.32 10.86
N GLN A 185 -24.64 -20.77 11.03
CA GLN A 185 -25.84 -19.97 10.70
C GLN A 185 -25.86 -18.65 11.49
N PHE A 186 -25.61 -18.71 12.79
CA PHE A 186 -25.53 -17.52 13.65
C PHE A 186 -24.44 -16.54 13.16
N VAL A 187 -23.26 -17.06 12.81
CA VAL A 187 -22.16 -16.26 12.26
C VAL A 187 -22.54 -15.62 10.92
N GLU A 188 -23.25 -16.34 10.04
CA GLU A 188 -23.72 -15.78 8.76
C GLU A 188 -24.69 -14.63 8.99
N ASP A 189 -25.69 -14.84 9.85
CA ASP A 189 -26.72 -13.85 10.16
C ASP A 189 -26.11 -12.60 10.81
N LEU A 190 -25.20 -12.78 11.77
CA LEU A 190 -24.50 -11.67 12.41
C LEU A 190 -23.62 -10.90 11.42
N CYS A 191 -22.88 -11.57 10.54
CA CYS A 191 -22.07 -10.90 9.51
C CYS A 191 -22.95 -10.12 8.52
N ASN A 192 -24.08 -10.70 8.12
CA ASN A 192 -25.03 -10.03 7.24
C ASN A 192 -25.64 -8.79 7.91
N GLN A 193 -25.93 -8.84 9.20
CA GLN A 193 -26.38 -7.68 9.96
C GLN A 193 -25.30 -6.59 10.03
N ILE A 194 -24.06 -6.94 10.37
CA ILE A 194 -22.94 -5.99 10.44
C ILE A 194 -22.75 -5.26 9.11
N VAL A 195 -22.81 -5.99 7.99
CA VAL A 195 -22.59 -5.43 6.65
C VAL A 195 -23.75 -4.55 6.19
N ASN A 196 -24.99 -5.00 6.41
CA ASN A 196 -26.17 -4.32 5.87
C ASN A 196 -26.70 -3.21 6.80
N TYR A 197 -26.12 -3.05 7.99
CA TYR A 197 -26.53 -2.01 8.91
C TYR A 197 -26.28 -0.62 8.29
N PRO A 198 -27.28 0.28 8.26
CA PRO A 198 -27.11 1.62 7.72
C PRO A 198 -26.03 2.37 8.51
N LEU A 199 -25.15 3.07 7.81
CA LEU A 199 -23.91 3.66 8.33
C LEU A 199 -23.96 5.14 8.78
N PRO A 200 -25.09 5.80 9.13
CA PRO A 200 -25.00 7.20 9.56
C PRO A 200 -24.35 7.34 10.95
N GLU A 201 -24.34 6.27 11.77
CA GLU A 201 -23.80 6.29 13.13
C GLU A 201 -22.98 5.02 13.43
N SER A 202 -22.06 5.12 14.41
CA SER A 202 -21.30 3.98 14.91
C SER A 202 -22.20 3.06 15.75
N PHE A 203 -22.28 1.78 15.40
CA PHE A 203 -23.03 0.78 16.14
C PHE A 203 -22.10 -0.20 16.88
N VAL A 204 -22.49 -0.60 18.09
CA VAL A 204 -21.71 -1.51 18.94
C VAL A 204 -22.50 -2.80 19.17
N PHE A 205 -21.91 -3.93 18.80
CA PHE A 205 -22.46 -5.26 19.10
C PHE A 205 -21.78 -5.83 20.35
N GLY A 206 -22.57 -6.35 21.28
CA GLY A 206 -22.09 -7.10 22.45
C GLY A 206 -22.42 -8.58 22.32
N LEU A 207 -21.40 -9.45 22.41
CA LEU A 207 -21.59 -10.90 22.46
C LEU A 207 -21.50 -11.37 23.92
N TYR A 208 -22.63 -11.83 24.46
CA TYR A 208 -22.74 -12.30 25.83
C TYR A 208 -22.92 -13.81 25.89
N GLY A 209 -22.42 -14.43 26.97
CA GLY A 209 -22.48 -15.87 27.21
C GLY A 209 -21.62 -16.26 28.41
N ARG A 210 -21.81 -17.46 28.95
CA ARG A 210 -21.04 -17.99 30.10
C ARG A 210 -19.61 -18.34 29.68
N TRP A 211 -18.70 -18.45 30.64
CA TRP A 211 -17.34 -18.92 30.39
C TRP A 211 -17.38 -20.32 29.75
N GLY A 212 -16.61 -20.54 28.69
CA GLY A 212 -16.61 -21.81 27.94
C GLY A 212 -17.69 -21.95 26.86
N GLU A 213 -18.62 -21.00 26.68
CA GLU A 213 -19.68 -21.10 25.64
C GLU A 213 -19.18 -20.79 24.20
N GLY A 214 -17.87 -20.67 23.98
CA GLY A 214 -17.32 -20.47 22.63
C GLY A 214 -17.50 -19.05 22.06
N LYS A 215 -17.51 -18.02 22.92
CA LYS A 215 -17.55 -16.60 22.46
C LYS A 215 -16.36 -16.25 21.58
N THR A 216 -15.14 -16.59 22.03
CA THR A 216 -13.91 -16.34 21.28
C THR A 216 -13.90 -17.10 19.95
N SER A 217 -14.33 -18.37 19.97
CA SER A 217 -14.56 -19.17 18.76
C SER A 217 -15.52 -18.48 17.78
N THR A 218 -16.64 -17.98 18.28
CA THR A 218 -17.64 -17.28 17.45
C THR A 218 -17.05 -15.99 16.85
N LEU A 219 -16.29 -15.22 17.62
CA LEU A 219 -15.59 -14.02 17.12
C LEU A 219 -14.55 -14.36 16.04
N ASN A 220 -13.81 -15.47 16.17
CA ASN A 220 -12.87 -15.93 15.16
C ASN A 220 -13.57 -16.26 13.84
N LEU A 221 -14.71 -16.95 13.88
CA LEU A 221 -15.51 -17.27 12.70
C LEU A 221 -16.06 -16.00 12.02
N VAL A 222 -16.62 -15.07 12.80
CA VAL A 222 -17.08 -13.76 12.31
C VAL A 222 -15.94 -13.01 11.64
N ARG A 223 -14.79 -12.92 12.31
CA ARG A 223 -13.57 -12.29 11.79
C ARG A 223 -13.17 -12.91 10.45
N ASN A 224 -13.12 -14.23 10.35
CA ASN A 224 -12.69 -14.91 9.13
C ASN A 224 -13.64 -14.65 7.96
N LYS A 225 -14.95 -14.65 8.22
CA LYS A 225 -15.96 -14.32 7.23
C LYS A 225 -15.89 -12.86 6.76
N LEU A 226 -15.69 -11.92 7.70
CA LEU A 226 -15.55 -10.50 7.38
C LEU A 226 -14.23 -10.19 6.65
N ASN A 227 -13.13 -10.89 6.98
CA ASN A 227 -11.83 -10.72 6.31
C ASN A 227 -11.83 -11.16 4.84
N GLN A 228 -12.74 -12.06 4.44
CA GLN A 228 -12.92 -12.45 3.04
C GLN A 228 -13.57 -11.33 2.21
N ARG A 229 -14.15 -10.32 2.85
CA ARG A 229 -14.83 -9.22 2.18
C ARG A 229 -13.88 -8.08 1.84
N GLU A 230 -14.03 -7.54 0.62
CA GLU A 230 -13.20 -6.42 0.15
C GLU A 230 -13.62 -5.05 0.71
N ASP A 231 -14.88 -4.93 1.14
CA ASP A 231 -15.53 -3.72 1.63
C ASP A 231 -15.46 -3.55 3.16
N VAL A 232 -15.05 -4.60 3.90
CA VAL A 232 -14.97 -4.57 5.37
C VAL A 232 -13.51 -4.64 5.82
N LEU A 233 -13.09 -3.72 6.69
CA LEU A 233 -11.79 -3.73 7.35
C LEU A 233 -11.95 -4.24 8.79
N VAL A 234 -11.28 -5.34 9.15
CA VAL A 234 -11.33 -5.90 10.50
C VAL A 234 -10.07 -5.50 11.26
N LEU A 235 -10.25 -5.01 12.50
CA LEU A 235 -9.17 -4.67 13.42
C LEU A 235 -9.44 -5.39 14.74
N ASP A 236 -8.51 -6.25 15.15
CA ASP A 236 -8.53 -6.82 16.50
C ASP A 236 -7.85 -5.84 17.45
N PHE A 237 -8.51 -5.58 18.58
CA PHE A 237 -8.00 -4.69 19.60
C PHE A 237 -8.34 -5.26 20.97
N ASP A 238 -7.31 -5.57 21.75
CA ASP A 238 -7.45 -5.99 23.14
C ASP A 238 -7.14 -4.81 24.06
N PRO A 239 -8.15 -4.21 24.72
CA PRO A 239 -7.94 -3.07 25.59
C PRO A 239 -7.19 -3.42 26.87
N TRP A 240 -7.18 -4.69 27.31
CA TRP A 240 -6.60 -5.10 28.60
C TRP A 240 -5.08 -5.05 28.63
N VAL A 241 -4.44 -4.99 27.47
CA VAL A 241 -2.97 -4.93 27.33
C VAL A 241 -2.43 -3.57 27.78
N PHE A 242 -3.26 -2.53 27.85
CA PHE A 242 -2.83 -1.16 28.10
C PHE A 242 -3.21 -0.68 29.49
N SER A 243 -2.22 -0.18 30.23
CA SER A 243 -2.40 0.31 31.61
C SER A 243 -2.92 1.75 31.67
N SER A 244 -2.58 2.61 30.72
CA SER A 244 -3.06 3.99 30.63
C SER A 244 -4.07 4.18 29.49
N THR A 245 -4.97 5.15 29.64
CA THR A 245 -5.97 5.44 28.61
C THR A 245 -5.30 6.07 27.38
N GLU A 246 -4.21 6.81 27.56
CA GLU A 246 -3.42 7.38 26.48
C GLU A 246 -2.76 6.29 25.67
N ALA A 247 -2.16 5.30 26.32
CA ALA A 247 -1.59 4.14 25.64
C ALA A 247 -2.69 3.37 24.90
N LEU A 248 -3.88 3.20 25.51
CA LEU A 248 -5.03 2.56 24.87
C LEU A 248 -5.45 3.32 23.60
N ILE A 249 -5.63 4.65 23.69
CA ILE A 249 -6.02 5.49 22.55
C ILE A 249 -4.94 5.48 21.47
N GLU A 250 -3.68 5.63 21.84
CA GLU A 250 -2.55 5.61 20.89
C GLU A 250 -2.49 4.30 20.12
N ASN A 251 -2.51 3.17 20.82
CA ASN A 251 -2.44 1.85 20.20
C ASN A 251 -3.69 1.53 19.38
N PHE A 252 -4.88 2.00 19.79
CA PHE A 252 -6.10 1.85 18.99
C PHE A 252 -5.97 2.56 17.63
N TYR A 253 -5.54 3.82 17.65
CA TYR A 253 -5.34 4.60 16.42
C TYR A 253 -4.19 4.08 15.55
N ASP A 254 -3.13 3.57 16.17
CA ASP A 254 -2.03 2.92 15.44
C ASP A 254 -2.47 1.58 14.83
N GLY A 255 -3.35 0.84 15.50
CA GLY A 255 -4.03 -0.34 14.96
C GLY A 255 -4.84 0.00 13.70
N ILE A 256 -5.68 1.03 13.78
CA ILE A 256 -6.44 1.54 12.61
C ILE A 256 -5.49 1.94 11.47
N HIS A 257 -4.46 2.71 11.79
CA HIS A 257 -3.47 3.16 10.81
C HIS A 257 -2.79 1.97 10.12
N LYS A 258 -2.33 0.98 10.88
CA LYS A 258 -1.65 -0.21 10.38
C LYS A 258 -2.57 -1.02 9.48
N CYS A 259 -3.82 -1.25 9.89
CA CYS A 259 -4.80 -2.00 9.12
C CYS A 259 -5.13 -1.30 7.79
N LEU A 260 -5.35 0.01 7.81
CA LEU A 260 -5.56 0.81 6.61
C LEU A 260 -4.33 0.82 5.68
N ASN A 261 -3.12 1.00 6.21
CA ASN A 261 -1.89 1.09 5.43
C ASN A 261 -1.43 -0.26 4.85
N GLN A 262 -1.91 -1.38 5.40
CA GLN A 262 -1.74 -2.70 4.81
C GLN A 262 -2.61 -2.89 3.56
N ARG A 263 -3.79 -2.25 3.51
CA ARG A 263 -4.76 -2.42 2.43
C ARG A 263 -4.71 -1.34 1.36
N PHE A 264 -4.43 -0.11 1.74
CA PHE A 264 -4.44 1.08 0.91
C PHE A 264 -3.12 1.84 1.02
N LEU A 265 -2.81 2.67 0.02
CA LEU A 265 -1.66 3.56 0.03
C LEU A 265 -2.13 4.99 0.34
N LEU A 266 -2.10 5.37 1.62
CA LEU A 266 -2.65 6.65 2.10
C LEU A 266 -1.54 7.57 2.66
N PRO A 267 -0.89 8.40 1.82
CA PRO A 267 0.37 9.08 2.14
C PRO A 267 0.32 10.11 3.29
N ASN A 268 -0.88 10.52 3.74
CA ASN A 268 -1.07 11.48 4.84
C ASN A 268 -1.87 10.93 6.02
N LEU A 269 -2.29 9.66 5.97
CA LEU A 269 -3.17 9.09 6.99
C LEU A 269 -2.52 9.15 8.38
N ARG A 270 -1.24 8.78 8.50
CA ARG A 270 -0.51 8.83 9.77
C ARG A 270 -0.53 10.22 10.40
N LYS A 271 -0.27 11.26 9.60
CA LYS A 271 -0.25 12.65 10.08
C LYS A 271 -1.64 13.10 10.54
N LEU A 272 -2.69 12.72 9.81
CA LEU A 272 -4.09 13.01 10.18
C LEU A 272 -4.47 12.32 11.48
N ILE A 273 -4.15 11.03 11.62
CA ILE A 273 -4.40 10.25 12.82
C ILE A 273 -3.68 10.85 14.03
N ILE A 274 -2.40 11.18 13.91
CA ILE A 274 -1.65 11.83 15.00
C ILE A 274 -2.28 13.17 15.39
N ARG A 275 -2.72 13.98 14.40
CA ARG A 275 -3.38 15.27 14.67
C ARG A 275 -4.70 15.06 15.41
N TYR A 276 -5.52 14.11 14.97
CA TYR A 276 -6.79 13.79 15.61
C TYR A 276 -6.60 13.24 17.03
N ARG A 277 -5.65 12.33 17.21
CA ARG A 277 -5.23 11.78 18.51
C ARG A 277 -4.87 12.91 19.48
N LYS A 278 -4.03 13.86 19.06
CA LYS A 278 -3.65 15.01 19.89
C LYS A 278 -4.86 15.82 20.35
N ILE A 279 -5.83 16.05 19.47
CA ILE A 279 -7.07 16.79 19.81
C ILE A 279 -7.89 15.99 20.82
N LEU A 280 -8.07 14.68 20.61
CA LEU A 280 -8.83 13.83 21.52
C LEU A 280 -8.21 13.77 22.91
N VAL A 281 -6.91 13.47 23.01
CA VAL A 281 -6.21 13.40 24.31
C VAL A 281 -6.28 14.76 25.03
N SER A 282 -6.10 15.87 24.31
CA SER A 282 -6.23 17.20 24.90
C SER A 282 -7.66 17.49 25.38
N GLY A 283 -8.68 17.07 24.63
CA GLY A 283 -10.08 17.23 25.02
C GLY A 283 -10.48 16.39 26.24
N LEU A 284 -9.90 15.20 26.40
CA LEU A 284 -10.15 14.35 27.56
C LEU A 284 -9.50 14.92 28.83
N LYS A 285 -8.31 15.52 28.72
CA LYS A 285 -7.65 16.27 29.82
C LYS A 285 -8.51 17.43 30.34
N LEU A 286 -9.13 18.19 29.44
CA LEU A 286 -10.00 19.32 29.81
C LEU A 286 -11.27 18.89 30.56
N LYS A 287 -11.70 17.63 30.42
CA LYS A 287 -12.88 17.07 31.12
C LYS A 287 -12.58 16.51 32.51
N GLY A 288 -11.38 16.76 33.06
CA GLY A 288 -11.03 16.34 34.42
C GLY A 288 -10.66 14.86 34.56
N PHE A 289 -10.41 14.16 33.45
CA PHE A 289 -9.62 12.93 33.48
C PHE A 289 -8.15 13.34 33.59
N ASP A 290 -7.57 13.16 34.78
CA ASP A 290 -6.16 13.44 35.00
C ASP A 290 -5.33 12.36 34.31
N PHE A 291 -4.42 12.79 33.44
CA PHE A 291 -3.73 11.97 32.46
C PHE A 291 -2.23 12.20 32.63
N ASP A 292 -1.58 11.21 33.25
CA ASP A 292 -0.17 11.28 33.62
C ASP A 292 0.68 11.29 32.36
N LEU A 293 1.26 12.46 32.07
CA LEU A 293 1.95 12.74 30.83
C LEU A 293 3.47 12.55 30.99
N SER A 294 3.90 11.34 31.33
CA SER A 294 5.33 11.01 31.34
C SER A 294 5.73 10.36 30.00
N TRP A 295 6.25 11.19 29.09
CA TRP A 295 7.05 10.71 27.96
C TRP A 295 8.48 10.46 28.44
N THR A 296 8.94 9.21 28.37
CA THR A 296 10.35 8.91 28.08
C THR A 296 10.40 7.70 27.15
N ASP A 297 11.23 7.84 26.11
CA ASP A 297 11.52 6.81 25.12
C ASP A 297 11.84 5.46 25.80
N GLU A 298 10.89 4.51 25.79
CA GLU A 298 11.25 3.10 25.97
C GLU A 298 11.91 2.62 24.67
N THR A 299 13.20 2.94 24.57
CA THR A 299 14.15 2.26 23.69
C THR A 299 14.06 0.76 23.90
N LEU A 300 13.99 0.04 22.79
CA LEU A 300 13.84 -1.41 22.61
C LEU A 300 14.95 -2.29 23.23
N ASP A 301 15.69 -1.82 24.22
CA ASP A 301 16.83 -2.52 24.83
C ASP A 301 16.52 -3.19 26.17
N GLN A 302 15.29 -3.10 26.70
CA GLN A 302 14.89 -3.82 27.93
C GLN A 302 14.12 -5.13 27.68
N LEU A 303 14.01 -5.56 26.42
CA LEU A 303 13.49 -6.89 26.05
C LEU A 303 14.60 -7.75 25.43
N LYS A 304 15.57 -8.13 26.27
CA LYS A 304 16.34 -9.37 26.09
C LYS A 304 16.28 -10.15 27.41
N PRO A 305 16.23 -11.48 27.32
CA PRO A 305 15.56 -12.37 28.28
C PRO A 305 16.10 -12.32 29.70
#